data_AF-A0A0C9YHX6-F1
#
_entry.id   AF-A0A0C9YHX6-F1
#
_cell.length_a   1.000
_cell.length_b   1.000
_cell.length_c   1.000
_cell.angle_alpha   90.00
_cell.angle_beta   90.00
_cell.angle_gamma   90.00
#
_symmetry.space_group_name_H-M   'P 1'
#
loop_
_entity.id
_entity.type
_entity.pdbx_description
1 polymer ?
#
loop_
_entity_poly.entity_id
_entity_poly.type
_entity_poly.pdbx_seq_one_letter_code
_entity_poly.pdbx_strand_id
1 'polypeptide(L)'
;LIHVAWNILLDEDFVNAHKEGIIVKCHDSVSRCVFPQIFTYLADYPEKVLLTTIRDKGKCPCPHCLIPKGNFYRVGLLSDLT
;
A
#
# COMPACT_ATOMS: atom_id res chain seq x y z
N LEU A 1 0.90 -17.84 -5.11
CA LEU A 1 2.34 -17.51 -4.90
C LEU A 1 2.50 -16.37 -3.88
N ILE A 2 1.89 -15.20 -4.14
CA ILE A 2 2.05 -14.00 -3.30
C ILE A 2 1.48 -14.18 -1.87
N HIS A 3 0.36 -14.88 -1.69
CA HIS A 3 -0.25 -15.12 -0.37
C HIS A 3 0.67 -15.81 0.65
N VAL A 4 1.56 -16.70 0.20
CA VAL A 4 2.51 -17.39 1.10
C VAL A 4 3.58 -16.42 1.60
N ALA A 5 4.07 -15.52 0.73
CA ALA A 5 5.01 -14.47 1.12
C ALA A 5 4.37 -13.47 2.10
N TRP A 6 3.10 -13.12 1.91
CA TRP A 6 2.37 -12.27 2.87
C TRP A 6 2.21 -12.94 4.24
N ASN A 7 1.99 -14.26 4.32
CA ASN A 7 1.92 -14.96 5.60
C ASN A 7 3.25 -14.92 6.38
N ILE A 8 4.39 -14.78 5.69
CA ILE A 8 5.70 -14.64 6.33
C ILE A 8 5.97 -13.18 6.72
N LEU A 9 5.55 -12.23 5.87
CA LEU A 9 5.81 -10.80 6.08
C LEU A 9 4.85 -10.12 7.07
N LEU A 10 3.60 -10.60 7.17
CA LEU A 10 2.56 -10.07 8.05
C LEU A 10 2.47 -10.90 9.33
N ASP A 11 3.57 -10.98 10.06
CA ASP A 11 3.54 -11.54 11.41
C ASP A 11 2.74 -10.64 12.38
N GLU A 12 2.48 -11.15 13.57
CA GLU A 12 1.65 -10.46 14.56
C GLU A 12 2.25 -9.11 14.97
N ASP A 13 3.57 -9.04 15.11
CA ASP A 13 4.29 -7.82 15.45
C ASP A 13 4.15 -6.75 14.36
N PHE A 14 4.30 -7.14 13.09
CA PHE A 14 4.10 -6.24 11.96
C PHE A 14 2.66 -5.73 11.90
N VAL A 15 1.68 -6.63 12.07
CA VAL A 15 0.26 -6.25 12.05
C VAL A 15 -0.07 -5.27 13.17
N ASN A 16 0.45 -5.50 14.38
CA ASN A 16 0.27 -4.60 15.52
C ASN A 16 0.96 -3.25 15.28
N ALA A 17 2.22 -3.27 14.82
CA ALA A 17 2.95 -2.06 14.47
C ALA A 17 2.27 -1.26 13.35
N HIS A 18 1.63 -1.94 12.39
CA HIS A 18 0.89 -1.28 11.31
C HIS A 18 -0.41 -0.61 11.80
N LYS A 19 -1.07 -1.19 12.81
CA LYS A 19 -2.31 -0.64 13.40
C LYS A 19 -2.06 0.48 14.39
N GLU A 20 -1.13 0.27 15.31
CA GLU A 20 -0.92 1.13 16.47
C GLU A 20 0.29 2.05 16.31
N GLY A 21 1.16 1.74 15.35
CA GLY A 21 2.44 2.41 15.18
C GLY A 21 3.49 1.92 16.19
N ILE A 22 4.76 2.19 15.89
CA ILE A 22 5.88 1.88 16.79
C ILE A 22 6.67 3.14 17.10
N ILE A 23 7.04 3.33 18.37
CA ILE A 23 7.86 4.46 18.79
C ILE A 23 9.32 4.16 18.49
N VAL A 24 9.90 4.91 17.55
CA VAL A 24 11.29 4.77 17.14
C VAL A 24 12.03 6.06 17.46
N LYS A 25 13.20 5.94 18.13
CA LYS A 25 14.12 7.07 18.28
C LYS A 25 14.89 7.23 16.98
N CYS A 26 14.59 8.29 16.24
CA CYS A 26 15.24 8.59 14.97
C CYS A 26 16.68 9.11 15.18
N HIS A 27 17.45 9.15 14.09
CA HIS A 27 18.85 9.61 14.11
C HIS A 27 19.02 11.03 14.65
N ASP A 28 18.03 11.90 14.47
CA ASP A 28 17.99 13.26 15.03
C ASP A 28 17.65 13.31 16.52
N SER A 29 17.67 12.17 17.21
CA SER A 29 17.31 11.99 18.63
C SER A 29 15.84 12.27 18.98
N VAL A 30 14.99 12.52 17.98
CA VAL A 30 13.55 12.72 18.17
C VAL A 30 12.83 11.38 18.08
N SER A 31 11.99 11.08 19.08
CA SER A 31 11.11 9.92 19.05
C SER A 31 9.89 10.21 18.18
N ARG A 32 9.60 9.33 17.22
CA ARG A 32 8.42 9.42 16.35
C ARG A 32 7.64 8.11 16.38
N CYS A 33 6.31 8.22 16.27
CA CYS A 33 5.46 7.06 16.01
C CYS A 33 5.50 6.77 14.50
N VAL A 34 6.09 5.62 14.14
CA VAL A 34 6.28 5.19 12.76
C VAL A 34 5.30 4.07 12.46
N PHE A 35 4.62 4.18 11.31
CA PHE A 35 3.73 3.14 10.80
C PHE A 35 4.42 2.43 9.64
N PRO A 36 4.80 1.15 9.78
CA PRO A 36 5.42 0.42 8.68
C PRO A 36 4.43 0.25 7.52
N GLN A 37 4.87 0.56 6.29
CA GLN A 37 4.10 0.33 5.06
C GLN A 37 4.92 -0.52 4.09
N ILE A 38 4.30 -1.58 3.56
CA ILE A 38 4.91 -2.44 2.55
C ILE A 38 4.66 -1.82 1.17
N PHE A 39 5.71 -1.31 0.54
CA PHE A 39 5.68 -0.94 -0.89
C PHE A 39 6.15 -2.13 -1.73
N THR A 40 5.21 -2.77 -2.41
CA THR A 40 5.48 -3.97 -3.20
C THR A 40 5.52 -3.67 -4.69
N TYR A 41 6.72 -3.61 -5.27
CA TYR A 41 6.91 -3.59 -6.74
C TYR A 41 7.01 -5.04 -7.25
N LEU A 42 5.88 -5.73 -7.28
CA LEU A 42 5.82 -7.19 -7.43
C LEU A 42 5.93 -7.69 -8.86
N ALA A 43 5.72 -6.82 -9.86
CA ALA A 43 5.55 -7.26 -11.24
C ALA A 43 5.78 -6.10 -12.22
N ASP A 44 6.12 -6.45 -13.46
CA ASP A 44 6.10 -5.51 -14.56
C ASP A 44 4.66 -5.04 -14.87
N TYR A 45 4.49 -4.05 -15.75
CA TYR A 45 3.17 -3.46 -15.95
C TYR A 45 2.12 -4.45 -16.49
N PRO A 46 2.41 -5.29 -17.51
CA PRO A 46 1.49 -6.35 -17.95
C PRO A 46 1.10 -7.34 -16.84
N GLU A 47 2.05 -7.82 -16.06
CA GLU A 47 1.76 -8.75 -14.95
C GLU A 47 0.94 -8.06 -13.86
N LYS A 48 1.22 -6.80 -13.56
CA LYS A 48 0.43 -5.98 -12.62
C LYS A 48 -1.00 -5.79 -13.10
N VAL A 49 -1.20 -5.58 -14.41
CA VAL A 49 -2.53 -5.50 -15.04
C VAL A 49 -3.32 -6.78 -14.80
N LEU A 50 -2.70 -7.94 -15.02
CA LEU A 50 -3.32 -9.25 -14.81
C LEU A 50 -3.61 -9.53 -13.33
N LEU A 51 -2.64 -9.29 -12.44
CA LEU A 51 -2.76 -9.57 -11.01
C LEU A 51 -3.81 -8.69 -10.32
N THR A 52 -3.88 -7.42 -10.67
CA THR A 52 -4.78 -6.45 -10.02
C THR A 52 -6.09 -6.26 -10.76
N THR A 53 -6.30 -6.94 -11.90
CA THR A 53 -7.48 -6.82 -12.77
C THR A 53 -7.80 -5.39 -13.20
N ILE A 54 -6.76 -4.55 -13.31
CA ILE A 54 -6.89 -3.17 -13.78
C ILE A 54 -6.95 -3.12 -15.31
N ARG A 55 -7.54 -2.08 -15.87
CA ARG A 55 -7.59 -1.81 -17.32
C ARG A 55 -6.18 -1.48 -17.82
N ASP A 56 -5.73 -2.23 -18.82
CA ASP A 56 -4.45 -1.97 -19.48
C ASP A 56 -4.41 -0.55 -20.07
N LYS A 57 -3.36 0.20 -19.73
CA LYS A 57 -3.12 1.61 -20.10
C LYS A 57 -4.35 2.55 -20.04
N GLY A 58 -5.39 2.20 -19.29
CA GLY A 58 -6.61 3.00 -19.18
C GLY A 58 -6.38 4.34 -18.49
N LYS A 59 -7.11 5.39 -18.92
CA LYS A 59 -7.15 6.68 -18.21
C LYS A 59 -7.60 6.51 -16.76
N CYS A 60 -8.60 5.65 -16.55
CA CYS A 60 -9.07 5.17 -15.25
C CYS A 60 -8.78 3.66 -15.20
N PRO A 61 -7.80 3.19 -14.42
CA PRO A 61 -7.33 1.81 -14.50
C PRO A 61 -8.19 0.87 -13.65
N CYS A 62 -8.94 1.32 -12.66
CA CYS A 62 -9.90 0.45 -11.99
C CYS A 62 -11.04 0.08 -12.96
N PRO A 63 -11.46 -1.19 -13.04
CA PRO A 63 -12.63 -1.56 -13.85
C PRO A 63 -13.94 -0.95 -13.34
N HIS A 64 -14.01 -0.62 -12.05
CA HIS A 64 -15.19 -0.03 -11.39
C HIS A 64 -15.07 1.49 -11.18
N CYS A 65 -13.89 2.00 -10.80
CA CYS A 65 -13.74 3.42 -10.45
C CYS A 65 -13.45 4.28 -11.68
N LEU A 66 -14.02 5.48 -11.71
CA LEU A 66 -13.77 6.49 -12.73
C LEU A 66 -12.62 7.45 -12.38
N ILE A 67 -11.83 7.15 -11.34
CA ILE A 67 -10.72 7.98 -10.90
C ILE A 67 -9.57 7.90 -11.92
N PRO A 68 -9.15 9.04 -12.51
CA PRO A 68 -8.01 9.06 -13.43
C PRO A 68 -6.70 8.73 -12.71
N LYS A 69 -5.75 8.10 -13.41
CA LYS A 69 -4.39 7.82 -12.88
C LYS A 69 -3.72 9.03 -12.24
N GLY A 70 -3.92 10.21 -12.83
CA GLY A 70 -3.36 11.46 -12.33
C GLY A 70 -3.82 11.82 -10.91
N ASN A 71 -4.93 11.27 -10.42
CA ASN A 71 -5.47 11.56 -9.09
C ASN A 71 -5.15 10.48 -8.06
N PHE A 72 -4.32 9.49 -8.39
CA PHE A 72 -4.01 8.38 -7.47
C PHE A 72 -3.25 8.80 -6.21
N TYR A 73 -2.55 9.93 -6.27
CA TYR A 73 -1.92 10.54 -5.10
C TYR A 73 -2.94 11.00 -4.03
N ARG A 74 -4.24 11.02 -4.36
CA ARG A 74 -5.32 11.42 -3.44
C ARG A 74 -5.97 10.23 -2.72
N VAL A 75 -5.55 9.00 -2.99
CA VAL A 75 -6.09 7.80 -2.33
C VAL A 75 -5.48 7.65 -0.94
N GLY A 76 -6.27 7.26 0.05
CA GLY A 76 -5.81 7.07 1.43
C GLY A 76 -5.80 8.36 2.23
N LEU A 77 -6.57 9.37 1.80
CA LEU A 77 -6.76 10.59 2.57
C LEU A 77 -7.79 10.38 3.68
N LEU A 78 -7.77 11.22 4.71
CA LEU A 78 -8.79 11.24 5.76
C LEU A 78 -10.23 11.37 5.19
N SER A 79 -10.38 12.02 4.04
CA SER A 79 -11.67 12.14 3.33
C SER A 79 -12.21 10.82 2.78
N ASP A 80 -11.38 9.79 2.67
CA ASP A 80 -11.78 8.47 2.18
C ASP A 80 -12.29 7.55 3.31
N LEU A 81 -12.17 7.98 4.58
CA LEU A 81 -12.60 7.22 5.77
C LEU A 81 -14.05 7.53 6.20
N THR A 82 -14.69 8.51 5.57
CA THR A 82 -16.08 8.93 5.80
C THR A 82 -17.02 8.37 4.75
#